data_AF-A0A4Q3MZ57-F1
#
_entry.id   AF-A0A4Q3MZ57-F1
#
_cell.length_a   1.000
_cell.length_b   1.000
_cell.length_c   1.000
_cell.angle_alpha   90.00
_cell.angle_beta   90.00
_cell.angle_gamma   90.00
#
_symmetry.space_group_name_H-M   'P 1'
#
loop_
_entity.id
_entity.type
_entity.pdbx_description
1 polymer ?
#
loop_
_entity_poly.entity_id
_entity_poly.type
_entity_poly.pdbx_seq_one_letter_code
_entity_poly.pdbx_strand_id
1 'polypeptide(L)'
;MSAAAPWIAQQRDALLAQRGHAWLLQGPSGLGQYSLALEMARAWLCEKPGAGGACGQCGSCHAIEVRTHADLCALMPETVMLEMGWPLGEKAQKDIDDKKRKPSREIRVEAM
;
A
#
# COMPACT_ATOMS: atom_id res chain seq x y z
N MET A 1 -4.64 -14.53 7.66
CA MET A 1 -3.80 -13.89 6.62
C MET A 1 -3.63 -14.86 5.46
N SER A 2 -4.09 -14.51 4.26
CA SER A 2 -3.75 -15.30 3.07
C SER A 2 -2.27 -15.12 2.77
N ALA A 3 -1.53 -16.21 2.61
CA ALA A 3 -0.15 -16.16 2.17
C ALA A 3 -0.06 -15.44 0.81
N ALA A 4 0.98 -14.63 0.62
CA ALA A 4 1.23 -14.00 -0.67
C ALA A 4 1.33 -15.06 -1.77
N ALA A 5 0.77 -14.77 -2.95
CA ALA A 5 0.87 -15.68 -4.08
C ALA A 5 2.35 -15.97 -4.42
N PRO A 6 2.70 -17.19 -4.85
CA PRO A 6 4.10 -17.58 -5.05
C PRO A 6 4.89 -16.63 -5.97
N TRP A 7 4.25 -16.14 -7.04
CA TRP A 7 4.87 -15.20 -7.96
C TRP A 7 5.13 -13.83 -7.33
N ILE A 8 4.30 -13.39 -6.38
CA ILE A 8 4.55 -12.15 -5.63
C ILE A 8 5.73 -12.33 -4.69
N ALA A 9 5.77 -13.45 -3.95
CA ALA A 9 6.86 -13.74 -3.03
C ALA A 9 8.21 -13.78 -3.77
N GLN A 10 8.27 -14.46 -4.92
CA GLN A 10 9.49 -14.53 -5.73
C GLN A 10 9.94 -13.16 -6.23
N GLN A 11 9.02 -12.33 -6.73
CA GLN A 11 9.35 -10.98 -7.20
C GLN A 11 9.79 -10.08 -6.05
N ARG A 12 9.10 -10.13 -4.91
CA ARG A 12 9.47 -9.38 -3.70
C ARG A 12 10.91 -9.69 -3.29
N ASP A 13 11.28 -10.96 -3.20
CA ASP A 13 12.61 -11.36 -2.75
C ASP A 13 13.70 -10.86 -3.72
N ALA A 14 13.45 -10.97 -5.03
CA ALA A 14 14.36 -10.45 -6.06
C ALA A 14 14.49 -8.92 -6.04
N LEU A 15 13.41 -8.19 -5.74
CA LEU A 15 13.41 -6.73 -5.70
C LEU A 15 14.00 -6.17 -4.40
N LEU A 16 13.77 -6.82 -3.24
CA LEU A 16 14.35 -6.42 -1.95
C LEU A 16 15.88 -6.54 -1.92
N ALA A 17 16.46 -7.43 -2.72
CA ALA A 17 17.91 -7.56 -2.87
C ALA A 17 18.56 -6.38 -3.61
N GLN A 18 17.77 -5.57 -4.31
CA GLN A 18 18.24 -4.45 -5.11
C GLN A 18 18.20 -3.13 -4.32
N ARG A 19 19.00 -2.15 -4.74
CA ARG A 19 19.01 -0.81 -4.13
C ARG A 19 18.26 0.17 -5.04
N GLY A 20 17.30 0.90 -4.48
CA GLY A 20 16.55 1.93 -5.19
C GLY A 20 15.63 2.69 -4.24
N HIS A 21 15.55 4.02 -4.41
CA HIS A 21 14.70 4.90 -3.61
C HIS A 21 13.36 5.22 -4.30
N ALA A 22 13.24 4.91 -5.59
CA ALA A 22 12.03 5.08 -6.38
C ALA A 22 11.86 3.86 -7.29
N TRP A 23 10.68 3.22 -7.21
CA TRP A 23 10.37 1.99 -7.92
C TRP A 23 9.13 2.17 -8.79
N LEU A 24 9.22 1.77 -10.05
CA LEU A 24 8.07 1.67 -10.95
C LEU A 24 7.74 0.19 -11.17
N LEU A 25 6.61 -0.26 -10.63
CA LEU A 25 6.11 -1.62 -10.86
C LEU A 25 5.10 -1.61 -12.02
N GLN A 26 5.44 -2.28 -13.12
CA GLN A 26 4.60 -2.35 -14.32
C GLN A 26 4.31 -3.80 -14.69
N GLY A 27 3.08 -4.05 -15.11
CA GLY A 27 2.65 -5.35 -15.66
C GLY A 27 1.18 -5.33 -16.04
N PRO A 28 0.67 -6.42 -16.64
CA PRO A 28 -0.75 -6.61 -16.91
C PRO A 28 -1.64 -6.47 -15.67
N SER A 29 -2.87 -5.98 -15.83
CA SER A 29 -3.85 -5.90 -14.76
C SER A 29 -4.12 -7.27 -14.14
N GLY A 30 -4.23 -7.32 -12.81
CA GLY A 30 -4.54 -8.54 -12.07
C GLY A 30 -3.33 -9.38 -11.65
N LEU A 31 -2.11 -9.02 -12.02
CA LEU A 31 -0.90 -9.75 -11.59
C LEU A 31 -0.46 -9.45 -10.15
N GLY A 32 -1.03 -8.42 -9.51
CA GLY A 32 -0.81 -8.13 -8.09
C GLY A 32 0.30 -7.12 -7.81
N GLN A 33 0.50 -6.13 -8.69
CA GLN A 33 1.47 -5.05 -8.51
C GLN A 33 1.26 -4.31 -7.18
N TYR A 34 0.01 -4.06 -6.81
CA TYR A 34 -0.33 -3.46 -5.51
C TYR A 34 0.13 -4.35 -4.35
N SER A 35 -0.16 -5.65 -4.41
CA SER A 35 0.27 -6.61 -3.38
C SER A 35 1.80 -6.69 -3.29
N LEU A 36 2.50 -6.68 -4.42
CA LEU A 36 3.97 -6.63 -4.46
C LEU A 36 4.50 -5.35 -3.83
N ALA A 37 3.96 -4.18 -4.19
CA ALA A 37 4.35 -2.90 -3.61
C ALA A 37 4.16 -2.89 -2.09
N LEU A 38 3.01 -3.38 -1.61
CA LEU A 38 2.70 -3.42 -0.18
C LEU A 38 3.60 -4.41 0.56
N GLU A 39 3.89 -5.58 -0.02
CA GLU A 39 4.84 -6.55 0.56
C GLU A 39 6.26 -5.97 0.67
N MET A 40 6.71 -5.21 -0.33
CA MET A 40 7.99 -4.51 -0.28
C MET A 40 8.01 -3.43 0.80
N ALA A 41 6.97 -2.57 0.84
CA ALA A 41 6.84 -1.54 1.86
C ALA A 41 6.79 -2.13 3.27
N ARG A 42 6.04 -3.22 3.47
CA ARG A 42 6.02 -3.98 4.74
C ARG A 42 7.40 -4.49 5.13
N ALA A 43 8.18 -4.99 4.18
CA ALA A 43 9.52 -5.50 4.46
C ALA A 43 10.49 -4.38 4.85
N TRP A 44 10.44 -3.23 4.18
CA TRP A 44 11.30 -2.08 4.49
C TRP A 44 10.99 -1.43 5.83
N LEU A 45 9.71 -1.38 6.21
CA LEU A 45 9.27 -0.78 7.47
C LEU A 45 9.28 -1.78 8.65
N CYS A 46 9.46 -3.07 8.37
CA CYS A 46 9.48 -4.11 9.39
C CYS A 46 10.67 -3.93 10.36
N GLU A 47 10.42 -4.10 11.66
CA GLU A 47 11.47 -4.00 12.69
C GLU A 47 12.44 -5.19 12.67
N LYS A 48 11.99 -6.36 12.22
CA LYS A 48 12.76 -7.62 12.20
C LYS A 48 12.62 -8.33 10.85
N PRO A 49 13.06 -7.72 9.73
CA PRO A 49 12.93 -8.35 8.42
C PRO A 49 13.81 -9.60 8.34
N GLY A 50 13.33 -10.61 7.62
CA GLY A 50 14.07 -11.85 7.34
C GLY A 50 14.32 -12.03 5.84
N ALA A 51 14.93 -13.16 5.47
CA ALA A 51 15.21 -13.48 4.06
C ALA A 51 13.96 -13.51 3.17
N GLY A 52 12.79 -13.84 3.75
CA GLY A 52 11.49 -13.83 3.08
C GLY A 52 10.69 -12.55 3.27
N GLY A 53 11.33 -11.40 3.55
CA GLY A 53 10.67 -10.10 3.72
C GLY A 53 10.23 -9.80 5.16
N ALA A 54 9.06 -9.17 5.31
CA ALA A 54 8.53 -8.74 6.60
C ALA A 54 8.23 -9.93 7.53
N CYS A 55 8.45 -9.77 8.85
CA CYS A 55 8.17 -10.86 9.81
C CYS A 55 6.69 -11.13 10.05
N GLY A 56 5.81 -10.17 9.74
CA GLY A 56 4.36 -10.29 9.89
C GLY A 56 3.83 -10.21 11.33
N GLN A 57 4.71 -10.15 12.34
CA GLN A 57 4.31 -10.23 13.75
C GLN A 57 4.76 -9.04 14.63
N CYS A 58 5.62 -8.15 14.12
CA CYS A 58 6.05 -6.97 14.88
C CYS A 58 4.98 -5.86 14.88
N GLY A 59 5.15 -4.87 15.75
CA GLY A 59 4.22 -3.73 15.87
C GLY A 59 4.08 -2.98 14.56
N SER A 60 5.19 -2.68 13.87
CA SER A 60 5.17 -2.11 12.52
C SER A 60 4.38 -2.94 11.51
N CYS A 61 4.59 -4.26 11.46
CA CYS A 61 3.85 -5.15 10.55
C CYS A 61 2.34 -5.11 10.80
N HIS A 62 1.93 -5.09 12.07
CA HIS A 62 0.53 -4.98 12.47
C HIS A 62 -0.05 -3.60 12.10
N ALA A 63 0.69 -2.52 12.36
CA ALA A 63 0.27 -1.16 11.99
C ALA A 63 0.04 -1.00 10.48
N ILE A 64 0.83 -1.68 9.63
CA ILE A 64 0.61 -1.68 8.18
C ILE A 64 -0.64 -2.51 7.82
N GLU A 65 -0.84 -3.66 8.46
CA GLU A 65 -2.03 -4.50 8.24
C GLU A 65 -3.33 -3.73 8.53
N VAL A 66 -3.35 -2.92 9.59
CA VAL A 66 -4.51 -2.07 9.95
C VAL A 66 -4.44 -0.65 9.37
N ARG A 67 -3.45 -0.35 8.51
CA ARG A 67 -3.31 0.90 7.74
C ARG A 67 -3.12 2.16 8.59
N THR A 68 -2.39 2.04 9.69
CA THR A 68 -2.11 3.14 10.63
C THR A 68 -0.61 3.43 10.81
N HIS A 69 0.27 2.75 10.06
CA HIS A 69 1.71 2.94 10.19
C HIS A 69 2.12 4.38 9.82
N ALA A 70 2.75 5.10 10.75
CA ALA A 70 3.07 6.52 10.62
C ALA A 70 3.98 6.83 9.42
N ASP A 71 4.92 5.93 9.12
CA ASP A 71 5.87 6.09 7.99
C ASP A 71 5.37 5.51 6.65
N LEU A 72 4.10 5.07 6.58
CA LEU A 72 3.51 4.56 5.34
C LEU A 72 2.42 5.51 4.85
N CYS A 73 2.64 6.12 3.69
CA CYS A 73 1.63 6.94 3.02
C CYS A 73 1.11 6.20 1.77
N ALA A 74 -0.21 6.11 1.65
CA ALA A 74 -0.88 5.60 0.46
C ALA A 74 -1.51 6.76 -0.31
N LEU A 75 -1.14 6.93 -1.58
CA LEU A 75 -1.70 7.96 -2.46
C LEU A 75 -2.38 7.30 -3.65
N MET A 76 -3.71 7.42 -3.71
CA MET A 76 -4.56 6.88 -4.77
C MET A 76 -5.87 7.69 -4.81
N PRO A 77 -6.69 7.60 -5.87
CA PRO A 77 -8.02 8.21 -5.89
C PRO A 77 -8.88 7.70 -4.73
N GLU A 78 -9.79 8.55 -4.23
CA GLU A 78 -10.65 8.18 -3.09
C GLU A 78 -11.54 6.98 -3.40
N THR A 79 -12.00 6.83 -4.65
CA THR A 79 -12.75 5.63 -5.06
C THR A 79 -11.93 4.36 -4.88
N VAL A 80 -10.64 4.41 -5.18
CA VAL A 80 -9.72 3.27 -5.03
C VAL A 80 -9.39 3.04 -3.56
N MET A 81 -9.19 4.12 -2.77
CA MET A 81 -9.01 4.00 -1.32
C MET A 81 -10.18 3.27 -0.69
N LEU A 82 -11.42 3.68 -0.98
CA LEU A 82 -12.62 3.05 -0.44
C LEU A 82 -12.75 1.59 -0.87
N GLU A 83 -12.57 1.29 -2.16
CA GLU A 83 -12.62 -0.07 -2.70
C GLU A 83 -11.59 -0.98 -2.03
N MET A 84 -10.38 -0.46 -1.83
CA MET A 84 -9.30 -1.22 -1.21
C MET A 84 -9.37 -1.21 0.32
N GLY A 85 -10.23 -0.41 0.96
CA GLY A 85 -10.37 -0.28 2.42
C GLY A 85 -9.36 0.64 3.12
N TRP A 86 -8.73 1.57 2.41
CA TRP A 86 -7.84 2.58 3.00
C TRP A 86 -8.66 3.70 3.64
N PRO A 87 -8.27 4.17 4.84
CA PRO A 87 -8.98 5.28 5.48
C PRO A 87 -8.83 6.57 4.68
N LEU A 88 -9.92 7.34 4.61
CA LEU A 88 -9.88 8.73 4.14
C LEU A 88 -9.60 9.67 5.31
N GLY A 89 -9.11 10.87 5.01
CA GLY A 89 -9.02 11.94 6.01
C GLY A 89 -10.42 12.30 6.55
N GLU A 90 -10.50 12.64 7.84
CA GLU A 90 -11.78 12.82 8.56
C GLU A 90 -12.76 13.77 7.85
N LYS A 91 -12.28 14.92 7.37
CA LYS A 91 -13.09 15.88 6.60
C LYS A 91 -13.59 15.29 5.28
N ALA A 92 -12.72 14.57 4.56
CA ALA A 92 -13.08 13.96 3.29
C ALA A 92 -14.15 12.88 3.48
N GLN A 93 -13.97 12.02 4.49
CA GLN A 93 -14.95 11.00 4.87
C GLN A 93 -16.31 11.63 5.21
N LYS A 94 -16.32 12.64 6.09
CA LYS A 94 -17.54 13.36 6.48
C LYS A 94 -18.27 14.00 5.29
N ASP A 95 -17.56 14.65 4.37
CA ASP A 95 -18.18 15.29 3.21
C ASP A 95 -18.80 14.27 2.23
N ILE A 96 -18.22 13.08 2.14
CA ILE A 96 -18.76 11.97 1.33
C ILE A 96 -19.98 11.35 2.03
N ASP A 97 -19.92 11.12 3.34
CA ASP A 97 -21.01 10.54 4.13
C ASP A 97 -22.24 11.47 4.17
N ASP A 98 -22.00 12.79 4.30
CA ASP A 98 -23.02 13.84 4.21
C ASP A 98 -23.53 14.08 2.77
N LYS A 99 -23.00 13.34 1.76
CA LYS A 99 -23.34 13.46 0.33
C LYS A 99 -23.09 14.85 -0.26
N LYS A 100 -22.18 15.64 0.30
CA LYS A 100 -21.82 16.98 -0.21
C LYS A 100 -21.03 16.90 -1.50
N ARG A 101 -20.29 15.81 -1.71
CA ARG A 101 -19.53 15.53 -2.93
C ARG A 101 -19.39 14.03 -3.15
N LYS A 102 -19.00 13.65 -4.36
CA LYS A 102 -18.63 12.27 -4.70
C LYS A 102 -17.14 12.02 -4.39
N PRO A 103 -16.74 10.77 -4.10
CA PRO A 103 -15.33 10.40 -4.02
C PRO A 103 -14.62 10.64 -5.36
N SER A 104 -13.39 11.14 -5.30
CA SER A 104 -12.57 11.43 -6.47
C SER A 104 -12.13 10.15 -7.20
N ARG A 105 -12.12 10.22 -8.54
CA ARG A 105 -11.63 9.15 -9.44
C ARG A 105 -10.20 9.36 -9.90
N GLU A 106 -9.64 10.53 -9.64
CA GLU A 106 -8.33 10.97 -10.12
C GLU A 106 -7.58 11.67 -8.98
N ILE A 107 -6.25 11.55 -8.97
CA ILE A 107 -5.38 12.40 -8.15
C ILE A 107 -5.12 13.68 -8.95
N ARG A 108 -5.49 14.83 -8.39
CA ARG A 108 -5.23 16.13 -9.01
C ARG A 108 -3.98 16.75 -8.42
N VAL A 109 -3.11 17.25 -9.29
CA VAL A 109 -1.97 18.08 -8.92
C VAL A 109 -2.24 19.46 -9.50
N GLU A 110 -2.42 20.45 -8.64
CA GLU A 110 -2.51 21.84 -9.09
C GLU A 110 -1.11 22.31 -9.48
N ALA A 111 -0.95 22.82 -10.70
CA ALA A 111 0.29 23.45 -11.12
C ALA A 111 0.42 24.80 -10.40
N MET A 112 1.57 25.03 -9.76
CA MET A 112 1.90 26.29 -9.09
C MET A 112 2.11 27.43 -10.09
#